data_AF-A0A1G6K430-F1
#
_entry.id   AF-A0A1G6K430-F1
#
_cell.length_a   1.000
_cell.length_b   1.000
_cell.length_c   1.000
_cell.angle_alpha   90.00
_cell.angle_beta   90.00
_cell.angle_gamma   90.00
#
_symmetry.space_group_name_H-M   'P 1'
#
loop_
_entity.id
_entity.type
_entity.pdbx_description
1 polymer ?
#
loop_
_entity_poly.entity_id
_entity_poly.type
_entity_poly.pdbx_seq_one_letter_code
_entity_poly.pdbx_strand_id
1 'polypeptide(L)'
;MTVPLPPLATVVDVQSRTDVELTQAQQARAAVLIADASALARARVVPFPDPPPETAVGVICTAVIRALAAPPDGNKSETVGGHTRVAAHEGGGLYLTDDELDLLRPAAPGGVGAFSIWTA
;
A
#
# COMPACT_ATOMS: atom_id res chain seq x y z
N MET A 1 19.13 -2.80 -21.16
CA MET A 1 17.72 -2.38 -21.00
C MET A 1 17.05 -3.39 -20.09
N THR A 2 16.82 -3.07 -18.83
CA THR A 2 16.08 -3.93 -17.90
C THR A 2 14.60 -3.80 -18.23
N VAL A 3 13.93 -4.90 -18.57
CA VAL A 3 12.48 -4.89 -18.77
C VAL A 3 11.82 -4.62 -17.42
N PRO A 4 10.90 -3.66 -17.30
CA PRO A 4 10.21 -3.41 -16.04
C PRO A 4 9.40 -4.66 -15.65
N LEU A 5 9.59 -5.12 -14.42
CA LEU A 5 8.83 -6.24 -13.88
C LEU A 5 7.34 -5.90 -13.82
N PRO A 6 6.44 -6.88 -13.99
CA PRO A 6 5.01 -6.63 -13.88
C PRO A 6 4.66 -6.09 -12.49
N PRO A 7 3.71 -5.14 -12.41
CA PRO A 7 3.20 -4.65 -11.14
C PRO A 7 2.53 -5.78 -10.35
N LEU A 8 2.57 -5.67 -9.02
CA LEU A 8 2.05 -6.68 -8.10
C LEU A 8 0.53 -6.58 -7.89
N ALA A 9 -0.10 -5.51 -8.37
CA ALA A 9 -1.55 -5.28 -8.32
C ALA A 9 -2.01 -4.53 -9.58
N THR A 10 -3.32 -4.41 -9.77
CA THR A 10 -3.94 -3.67 -10.87
C THR A 10 -4.82 -2.51 -10.38
N VAL A 11 -5.23 -1.62 -11.29
CA VAL A 11 -6.21 -0.57 -10.95
C VAL A 11 -7.57 -1.17 -10.57
N VAL A 12 -7.94 -2.32 -11.17
CA VAL A 12 -9.17 -3.05 -10.81
C VAL A 12 -9.09 -3.52 -9.36
N ASP A 13 -7.94 -4.04 -8.92
CA ASP A 13 -7.74 -4.45 -7.52
C ASP A 13 -7.93 -3.30 -6.53
N VAL A 14 -7.48 -2.10 -6.89
CA VAL A 14 -7.66 -0.89 -6.08
C VAL A 14 -9.13 -0.45 -6.07
N GLN A 15 -9.78 -0.44 -7.23
CA GLN A 15 -11.21 -0.11 -7.35
C GLN A 15 -12.09 -1.05 -6.55
N SER A 16 -11.83 -2.37 -6.60
CA SER A 16 -12.60 -3.38 -5.87
C SER A 16 -12.46 -3.28 -4.35
N ARG A 17 -11.46 -2.53 -3.85
CA ARG A 17 -11.21 -2.30 -2.41
C ARG A 17 -11.65 -0.91 -1.94
N THR A 18 -12.29 -0.14 -2.81
CA THR A 18 -12.78 1.21 -2.51
C THR A 18 -14.29 1.25 -2.70
N ASP A 19 -15.03 1.82 -1.75
CA ASP A 19 -16.50 1.94 -1.85
C ASP A 19 -16.96 2.99 -2.88
N VAL A 20 -16.03 3.83 -3.35
CA VAL A 20 -16.27 4.92 -4.29
C VAL A 20 -15.62 4.61 -5.63
N GLU A 21 -16.32 4.87 -6.72
CA GLU A 21 -15.74 4.80 -8.07
C GLU A 21 -14.63 5.84 -8.25
N LEU A 22 -13.46 5.37 -8.66
CA LEU A 22 -12.33 6.22 -8.99
C LEU A 22 -12.60 6.93 -10.31
N THR A 23 -12.45 8.25 -10.30
CA THR A 23 -12.44 9.05 -11.52
C THR A 23 -11.30 8.64 -12.44
N GLN A 24 -11.38 8.95 -13.74
CA GLN A 24 -10.32 8.64 -14.71
C GLN A 24 -8.95 9.21 -14.28
N ALA A 25 -8.92 10.41 -13.70
CA ALA A 25 -7.69 11.01 -13.18
C ALA A 25 -7.11 10.22 -12.00
N GLN A 26 -7.97 9.74 -11.09
CA GLN A 26 -7.55 8.88 -9.98
C GLN A 26 -7.08 7.52 -10.46
N GLN A 27 -7.73 6.92 -11.47
CA GLN A 27 -7.29 5.67 -12.08
C GLN A 27 -5.90 5.80 -12.72
N ALA A 28 -5.65 6.90 -13.46
CA ALA A 28 -4.33 7.19 -14.04
C ALA A 28 -3.27 7.36 -12.95
N ARG A 29 -3.59 8.09 -11.88
CA ARG A 29 -2.70 8.24 -10.72
C ARG A 29 -2.45 6.91 -10.01
N ALA A 30 -3.47 6.09 -9.84
CA ALA A 30 -3.36 4.76 -9.22
C ALA A 30 -2.41 3.85 -10.00
N ALA A 31 -2.48 3.85 -11.34
CA ALA A 31 -1.58 3.05 -12.18
C ALA A 31 -0.10 3.37 -11.94
N VAL A 32 0.24 4.66 -11.83
CA VAL A 32 1.61 5.11 -11.52
C VAL A 32 2.01 4.67 -10.11
N LEU A 33 1.16 4.93 -9.12
CA LEU A 33 1.43 4.58 -7.73
C LEU A 33 1.60 3.07 -7.53
N ILE A 34 0.84 2.24 -8.26
CA ILE A 34 0.95 0.78 -8.23
C ILE A 34 2.33 0.34 -8.74
N ALA A 35 2.81 0.94 -9.84
CA ALA A 35 4.12 0.62 -10.39
C ALA A 35 5.23 0.99 -9.41
N ASP A 36 5.16 2.19 -8.83
CA ASP A 36 6.13 2.68 -7.85
C ASP A 36 6.11 1.84 -6.57
N ALA A 37 4.93 1.48 -6.06
CA ALA A 37 4.78 0.65 -4.88
C ALA A 37 5.36 -0.75 -5.10
N SER A 38 5.12 -1.31 -6.28
CA SER A 38 5.65 -2.63 -6.66
C SER A 38 7.18 -2.60 -6.76
N ALA A 39 7.75 -1.54 -7.32
CA ALA A 39 9.19 -1.34 -7.37
C ALA A 39 9.79 -1.16 -5.96
N LEU A 40 9.12 -0.36 -5.12
CA LEU A 40 9.54 -0.12 -3.73
C LEU A 40 9.53 -1.41 -2.91
N ALA A 41 8.48 -2.22 -3.03
CA ALA A 41 8.37 -3.52 -2.39
C ALA A 41 9.55 -4.44 -2.76
N ARG A 42 9.85 -4.56 -4.06
CA ARG A 42 10.96 -5.38 -4.57
C ARG A 42 12.34 -4.86 -4.16
N ALA A 43 12.49 -3.54 -4.00
CA ALA A 43 13.73 -2.94 -3.55
C ALA A 43 13.97 -3.10 -2.03
N ARG A 44 12.89 -3.10 -1.24
CA ARG A 44 12.94 -3.16 0.23
C ARG A 44 12.95 -4.59 0.78
N VAL A 45 12.35 -5.54 0.07
CA VAL A 45 12.31 -6.95 0.46
C VAL A 45 13.28 -7.73 -0.42
N VAL A 46 14.41 -8.14 0.17
CA VAL A 46 15.48 -8.84 -0.54
C VAL A 46 15.85 -10.13 0.19
N PRO A 47 15.81 -11.31 -0.47
CA PRO A 47 15.24 -11.53 -1.81
C PRO A 47 13.71 -11.38 -1.82
N PHE A 48 13.14 -10.87 -2.91
CA PHE A 48 11.69 -10.82 -3.09
C PHE A 48 11.17 -12.22 -3.47
N PRO A 49 10.11 -12.75 -2.82
CA PRO A 49 9.58 -14.07 -3.15
C PRO A 49 9.11 -14.21 -4.61
N ASP A 50 9.39 -15.36 -5.22
CA ASP A 50 8.87 -15.75 -6.55
C ASP A 50 8.30 -17.19 -6.46
N PRO A 51 6.97 -17.39 -6.57
CA PRO A 51 5.96 -16.37 -6.83
C PRO A 51 5.79 -15.36 -5.67
N PRO A 52 5.27 -14.14 -5.94
CA PRO A 52 4.92 -13.18 -4.90
C PRO A 52 3.95 -13.77 -3.87
N PRO A 53 4.01 -13.35 -2.59
CA PRO A 53 3.07 -13.82 -1.58
C PRO A 53 1.65 -13.34 -1.88
N GLU A 54 0.65 -14.11 -1.43
CA GLU A 54 -0.78 -13.78 -1.65
C GLU A 54 -1.19 -12.43 -1.04
N THR A 55 -0.46 -11.99 -0.01
CA THR A 55 -0.62 -10.69 0.66
C THR A 55 -0.20 -9.50 -0.21
N ALA A 56 0.57 -9.73 -1.30
CA ALA A 56 1.18 -8.66 -2.09
C ALA A 56 0.16 -7.70 -2.69
N VAL A 57 -0.94 -8.20 -3.24
CA VAL A 57 -2.00 -7.36 -3.81
C VAL A 57 -2.61 -6.46 -2.74
N GLY A 58 -2.92 -7.02 -1.56
CA GLY A 58 -3.52 -6.28 -0.46
C GLY A 58 -2.63 -5.17 0.09
N VAL A 59 -1.33 -5.45 0.23
CA VAL A 59 -0.33 -4.46 0.66
C VAL A 59 -0.22 -3.31 -0.33
N ILE A 60 -0.08 -3.62 -1.62
CA ILE A 60 0.07 -2.59 -2.66
C ILE A 60 -1.20 -1.74 -2.78
N CYS A 61 -2.39 -2.36 -2.78
CA CYS A 61 -3.64 -1.62 -2.81
C CYS A 61 -3.80 -0.70 -1.60
N THR A 62 -3.47 -1.18 -0.38
CA THR A 62 -3.57 -0.36 0.84
C THR A 62 -2.66 0.86 0.78
N ALA A 63 -1.41 0.69 0.34
CA ALA A 63 -0.47 1.79 0.16
C ALA A 63 -0.95 2.81 -0.89
N VAL A 64 -1.49 2.33 -2.01
CA VAL A 64 -2.01 3.19 -3.09
C VAL A 64 -3.26 3.95 -2.64
N ILE A 65 -4.23 3.30 -1.99
CA ILE A 65 -5.44 3.96 -1.47
C ILE A 65 -5.06 5.04 -0.46
N ARG A 66 -4.10 4.76 0.42
CA ARG A 66 -3.57 5.75 1.38
C ARG A 66 -2.94 6.96 0.68
N ALA A 67 -2.13 6.73 -0.35
CA ALA A 67 -1.51 7.80 -1.14
C ALA A 67 -2.53 8.59 -1.98
N LEU A 68 -3.61 7.96 -2.42
CA LEU A 68 -4.71 8.63 -3.11
C LEU A 68 -5.52 9.52 -2.17
N ALA A 69 -5.73 9.08 -0.93
CA ALA A 69 -6.46 9.83 0.10
C ALA A 69 -5.64 10.99 0.70
N ALA A 70 -4.31 10.96 0.57
CA ALA A 70 -3.44 12.02 1.05
C ALA A 70 -3.59 13.30 0.19
N PRO A 71 -3.71 14.50 0.81
CA PRO A 71 -3.69 15.76 0.09
C PRO A 71 -2.37 15.93 -0.69
N PRO A 72 -2.41 16.51 -1.90
CA PRO A 72 -1.22 16.70 -2.74
C PRO A 72 -0.14 17.56 -2.08
N ASP A 73 -0.51 18.41 -1.13
CA ASP A 73 0.42 19.31 -0.43
C ASP A 73 1.21 18.62 0.71
N GLY A 74 0.97 17.34 1.00
CA GLY A 74 1.67 16.57 2.03
C GLY A 74 1.45 17.03 3.49
N ASN A 75 0.85 18.20 3.67
CA ASN A 75 0.52 18.83 4.95
C ASN A 75 -1.00 18.98 5.07
N LYS A 76 -1.53 18.53 6.21
CA LYS A 76 -2.66 19.15 6.93
C LYS A 76 -2.90 18.35 8.22
N SER A 77 -2.24 18.77 9.29
CA SER A 77 -2.88 18.77 10.60
C SER A 77 -4.10 19.68 10.48
N GLU A 78 -5.28 19.13 10.24
CA GLU A 78 -6.52 19.89 10.23
C GLU A 78 -7.20 19.69 11.59
N THR A 79 -7.18 20.72 12.42
CA THR A 79 -7.96 20.74 13.67
C THR A 79 -9.40 21.07 13.30
N VAL A 80 -10.22 20.05 13.04
CA VAL A 80 -11.67 20.21 12.91
C VAL A 80 -12.30 19.79 14.23
N GLY A 81 -12.64 20.77 15.06
CA GLY A 81 -13.45 20.58 16.28
C GLY A 81 -13.00 19.43 17.19
N GLY A 82 -12.02 19.66 18.07
CA GLY A 82 -11.64 18.74 19.15
C GLY A 82 -10.92 17.45 18.74
N HIS A 83 -10.90 17.08 17.46
CA HIS A 83 -10.24 15.88 16.96
C HIS A 83 -9.05 16.22 16.06
N THR A 84 -7.86 15.76 16.44
CA THR A 84 -6.64 15.90 15.65
C THR A 84 -6.45 14.65 14.80
N ARG A 85 -6.51 14.77 13.47
CA ARG A 85 -6.07 13.73 12.55
C ARG A 85 -4.66 14.07 12.07
N VAL A 86 -3.66 13.33 12.56
CA VAL A 86 -2.27 13.47 12.11
C VAL A 86 -2.03 12.48 10.98
N ALA A 87 -1.53 12.96 9.83
CA ALA A 87 -1.04 12.07 8.79
C ALA A 87 0.18 11.30 9.32
N ALA A 88 0.18 9.97 9.19
CA ALA A 88 1.17 9.11 9.85
C ALA A 88 2.61 9.24 9.30
N HIS A 89 2.85 10.02 8.24
CA HIS A 89 4.18 10.23 7.68
C HIS A 89 4.31 11.62 7.03
N GLU A 90 5.41 12.34 7.32
CA GLU A 90 5.74 13.60 6.66
C GLU A 90 5.83 13.40 5.15
N GLY A 91 5.10 14.23 4.39
CA GLY A 91 5.13 14.25 2.93
C GLY A 91 3.92 13.62 2.23
N GLY A 92 2.97 12.99 2.95
CA GLY A 92 1.72 12.47 2.38
C GLY A 92 1.88 11.55 1.16
N GLY A 93 3.09 11.03 0.96
CA GLY A 93 3.50 10.33 -0.24
C GLY A 93 3.16 8.85 -0.21
N LEU A 94 3.58 8.13 -1.26
CA LEU A 94 3.53 6.68 -1.30
C LEU A 94 4.60 6.09 -0.38
N TYR A 95 4.19 5.24 0.56
CA TYR A 95 5.10 4.48 1.42
C TYR A 95 4.51 3.13 1.81
N LEU A 96 5.38 2.21 2.20
CA LEU A 96 5.04 0.92 2.81
C LEU A 96 5.44 0.97 4.28
N THR A 97 4.56 0.54 5.19
CA THR A 97 4.90 0.40 6.61
C THR A 97 5.80 -0.82 6.83
N ASP A 98 6.42 -0.90 8.01
CA ASP A 98 7.23 -2.07 8.37
C ASP A 98 6.38 -3.34 8.44
N ASP A 99 5.17 -3.28 9.02
CA ASP A 99 4.22 -4.41 9.04
C ASP A 99 3.84 -4.87 7.62
N GLU A 100 3.64 -3.93 6.70
CA GLU A 100 3.35 -4.23 5.29
C GLU A 100 4.55 -4.91 4.61
N LEU A 101 5.77 -4.46 4.89
CA LEU A 101 6.98 -5.09 4.39
C LEU A 101 7.19 -6.48 5.00
N ASP A 102 6.82 -6.67 6.27
CA ASP A 102 6.88 -7.97 6.95
C ASP A 102 5.94 -8.99 6.30
N LEU A 103 4.73 -8.57 5.92
CA LEU A 103 3.78 -9.41 5.18
C LEU A 103 4.27 -9.83 3.79
N LEU A 104 5.22 -9.09 3.20
CA LEU A 104 5.81 -9.38 1.91
C LEU A 104 7.05 -10.29 2.01
N ARG A 105 7.61 -10.46 3.21
CA ARG A 105 8.76 -11.33 3.43
C ARG A 105 8.32 -12.80 3.44
N PRO A 106 9.20 -13.72 3.02
CA PRO A 106 8.93 -15.14 3.20
C PRO A 106 8.57 -15.43 4.66
N ALA A 107 7.52 -16.21 4.88
CA ALA A 107 7.22 -16.70 6.22
C ALA A 107 8.47 -17.44 6.75
N ALA A 108 8.94 -17.04 7.94
CA ALA A 108 10.00 -17.79 8.59
C ALA A 108 9.55 -19.25 8.71
N PRO A 109 10.40 -20.24 8.38
CA PRO A 109 10.05 -21.63 8.56
C PRO A 109 9.81 -21.90 10.06
N GLY A 110 8.54 -21.87 10.49
CA GLY A 110 8.15 -22.25 11.85
C GLY A 110 7.26 -21.28 12.66
N GLY A 111 6.64 -20.24 12.08
CA GLY A 111 5.81 -19.30 12.86
C GLY A 111 4.33 -19.31 12.46
N VAL A 112 3.48 -20.05 13.18
CA VAL A 112 2.02 -19.84 13.17
C VAL A 112 1.75 -18.49 13.82
N GLY A 113 1.61 -17.45 13.00
CA GLY A 113 1.19 -16.12 13.46
C GLY A 113 -0.31 -16.14 13.79
N ALA A 114 -0.62 -16.37 15.06
CA ALA A 114 -1.97 -16.18 15.59
C ALA A 114 -2.36 -14.69 15.48
N PHE A 115 -3.42 -14.38 14.73
CA PHE A 115 -4.11 -13.11 14.87
C PHE A 115 -5.30 -13.32 15.81
N SER A 116 -5.27 -12.70 16.99
CA SER A 116 -6.42 -12.63 17.88
C SER A 116 -7.36 -11.55 17.35
N ILE A 117 -8.47 -11.93 16.71
CA ILE A 117 -9.62 -11.03 16.65
C ILE A 117 -10.30 -11.05 18.01
N TRP A 118 -10.21 -9.95 18.74
CA TRP A 118 -10.98 -9.73 19.96
C TRP A 118 -12.38 -9.31 19.56
N THR A 119 -13.36 -10.18 19.75
CA THR A 119 -14.78 -9.80 19.73
C THR A 119 -15.22 -9.49 21.16
N ALA A 120 -15.53 -8.24 21.45
CA ALA A 120 -16.31 -7.82 22.61
C ALA A 120 -17.25 -6.69 22.22
#